data_AF-A0A235BUJ9-F1
#
_entry.id   AF-A0A235BUJ9-F1
#
_cell.length_a   1.000
_cell.length_b   1.000
_cell.length_c   1.000
_cell.angle_alpha   90.00
_cell.angle_beta   90.00
_cell.angle_gamma   90.00
#
_symmetry.space_group_name_H-M   'P 1'
#
loop_
_entity.id
_entity.type
_entity.pdbx_description
1 polymer ?
#
loop_
_entity_poly.entity_id
_entity_poly.type
_entity_poly.pdbx_seq_one_letter_code
_entity_poly.pdbx_strand_id
1 'polypeptide(L)'
;MSRFIAAGCMLLLVNCVPSSQITRLVEPNGPRVGKGSYPGNIAVLNGTSPIVRKAESWRKDIENHESILRRIVRSRFDVKTPLEFNYMYTALDSARNAAVIRYFTFNPKPEEIAGWEVLLVYKLPRGNLIEAFVAAVPLE
;
A
#
# COMPACT_ATOMS: atom_id res chain seq x y z
N MET A 1 58.49 23.29 -9.28
CA MET A 1 58.02 21.90 -9.51
C MET A 1 56.84 21.65 -8.61
N SER A 2 55.69 21.40 -9.23
CA SER A 2 54.35 21.46 -8.63
C SER A 2 54.08 20.31 -7.66
N ARG A 3 53.48 20.64 -6.52
CA ARG A 3 52.85 19.70 -5.59
C ARG A 3 51.53 19.22 -6.20
N PHE A 4 51.39 17.91 -6.39
CA PHE A 4 50.10 17.27 -6.67
C PHE A 4 49.34 17.10 -5.35
N ILE A 5 48.21 17.80 -5.19
CA ILE A 5 47.20 17.45 -4.18
C ILE A 5 46.14 16.65 -4.91
N ALA A 6 46.12 15.34 -4.67
CA ALA A 6 45.04 14.47 -5.09
C ALA A 6 43.80 14.81 -4.24
N ALA A 7 42.85 15.52 -4.83
CA ALA A 7 41.51 15.65 -4.27
C ALA A 7 40.78 14.32 -4.49
N GLY A 8 40.80 13.46 -3.47
CA GLY A 8 39.98 12.27 -3.40
C GLY A 8 38.50 12.65 -3.35
N CYS A 9 37.86 12.64 -4.52
CA CYS A 9 36.41 12.81 -4.63
C CYS A 9 35.75 11.48 -4.25
N MET A 10 35.48 11.34 -2.95
CA MET A 10 34.72 10.22 -2.40
C MET A 10 33.27 10.36 -2.87
N LEU A 11 32.93 9.72 -3.99
CA LEU A 11 31.55 9.50 -4.40
C LEU A 11 30.86 8.60 -3.36
N LEU A 12 30.24 9.23 -2.38
CA LEU A 12 29.18 8.61 -1.58
C LEU A 12 28.02 8.33 -2.55
N LEU A 13 28.03 7.12 -3.12
CA LEU A 13 26.82 6.49 -3.64
C LEU A 13 25.90 6.26 -2.43
N VAL A 14 25.17 7.30 -2.05
CA VAL A 14 24.01 7.17 -1.18
C VAL A 14 23.06 6.28 -1.98
N ASN A 15 23.06 4.99 -1.66
CA ASN A 15 21.99 4.09 -2.04
C ASN A 15 20.71 4.71 -1.49
N CYS A 16 20.02 5.49 -2.32
CA CYS A 16 18.65 5.89 -2.06
C CYS A 16 17.84 4.60 -2.03
N VAL A 17 17.74 3.99 -0.85
CA VAL A 17 16.68 3.04 -0.57
C VAL A 17 15.40 3.77 -0.95
N PRO A 18 14.60 3.27 -1.90
CA PRO A 18 13.35 3.93 -2.24
C PRO A 18 12.56 4.07 -0.94
N SER A 19 12.27 5.31 -0.55
CA SER A 19 11.47 5.57 0.65
C SER A 19 10.19 4.74 0.57
N SER A 20 9.80 4.11 1.68
CA SER A 20 8.56 3.35 1.77
C SER A 20 7.41 4.15 1.17
N GLN A 21 6.64 3.52 0.27
CA GLN A 21 5.54 4.23 -0.37
C GLN A 21 4.33 4.28 0.56
N ILE A 22 4.14 3.25 1.38
CA ILE A 22 3.00 3.17 2.29
C ILE A 22 3.09 4.21 3.41
N THR A 23 4.28 4.57 3.89
CA THR A 23 4.42 5.61 4.92
C THR A 23 3.89 6.96 4.45
N ARG A 24 3.91 7.22 3.14
CA ARG A 24 3.36 8.45 2.56
C ARG A 24 1.86 8.61 2.78
N LEU A 25 1.11 7.54 3.02
CA LEU A 25 -0.34 7.62 3.25
C LEU A 25 -0.72 8.43 4.50
N VAL A 26 0.23 8.66 5.41
CA VAL A 26 0.00 9.40 6.66
C VAL A 26 0.76 10.73 6.72
N GLU A 27 1.41 11.11 5.62
CA GLU A 27 2.08 12.40 5.46
C GLU A 27 1.06 13.49 5.05
N PRO A 28 1.26 14.76 5.44
CA PRO A 28 0.34 15.85 5.13
C PRO A 28 0.04 16.03 3.63
N ASN A 29 1.03 15.81 2.76
CA ASN A 29 0.91 15.91 1.30
C ASN A 29 0.98 14.53 0.62
N GLY A 30 0.59 13.50 1.36
CA GLY A 30 0.57 12.11 0.93
C GLY A 30 -0.50 11.77 -0.11
N PRO A 31 -0.48 10.55 -0.66
CA PRO A 31 -1.59 10.03 -1.44
C PRO A 31 -2.91 10.08 -0.66
N ARG A 32 -4.02 10.34 -1.36
CA ARG A 32 -5.34 10.42 -0.73
C ARG A 32 -5.76 9.07 -0.15
N VAL A 33 -6.36 9.08 1.03
CA VAL A 33 -6.99 7.89 1.62
C VAL A 33 -8.50 8.13 1.78
N GLY A 34 -9.32 7.49 0.94
CA GLY A 34 -10.78 7.58 0.97
C GLY A 34 -11.42 6.67 2.01
N LYS A 35 -12.61 7.05 2.50
CA LYS A 35 -13.51 6.18 3.26
C LYS A 35 -14.61 5.67 2.33
N GLY A 36 -14.88 4.36 2.37
CA GLY A 36 -15.84 3.69 1.49
C GLY A 36 -15.17 2.81 0.44
N SER A 37 -15.99 2.16 -0.37
CA SER A 37 -15.55 1.18 -1.37
C SER A 37 -14.71 1.82 -2.49
N TYR A 38 -13.81 1.02 -3.05
CA TYR A 38 -13.10 1.38 -4.27
C TYR A 38 -14.09 1.51 -5.44
N PRO A 39 -14.12 2.65 -6.17
CA PRO A 39 -15.13 2.90 -7.20
C PRO A 39 -14.80 2.27 -8.57
N GLY A 40 -13.60 1.70 -8.74
CA GLY A 40 -13.16 1.15 -10.00
C GLY A 40 -13.54 -0.31 -10.19
N ASN A 41 -13.52 -0.76 -11.44
CA ASN A 41 -13.76 -2.15 -11.80
C ASN A 41 -12.43 -2.91 -11.81
N ILE A 42 -12.36 -3.97 -11.01
CA ILE A 42 -11.13 -4.74 -10.83
C ILE A 42 -11.28 -6.16 -11.36
N ALA A 43 -10.22 -6.65 -12.03
CA ALA A 43 -10.07 -8.04 -12.40
C ALA A 43 -8.98 -8.67 -11.52
N VAL A 44 -9.35 -9.63 -10.67
CA VAL A 44 -8.39 -10.33 -9.79
C VAL A 44 -7.39 -11.09 -10.64
N LEU A 45 -6.10 -10.87 -10.37
CA LEU A 45 -5.03 -11.49 -11.14
C LEU A 45 -4.68 -12.86 -10.54
N ASN A 46 -4.38 -13.82 -11.41
CA ASN A 46 -3.79 -15.09 -11.03
C ASN A 46 -2.26 -14.99 -10.88
N GLY A 47 -1.64 -15.98 -10.25
CA GLY A 47 -0.22 -15.95 -9.86
C GLY A 47 0.81 -15.84 -10.99
N THR A 48 0.41 -15.91 -12.27
CA THR A 48 1.34 -15.86 -13.41
C THR A 48 1.49 -14.47 -14.04
N SER A 49 0.68 -13.49 -13.65
CA SER A 49 0.75 -12.14 -14.21
C SER A 49 2.05 -11.41 -13.81
N PRO A 50 2.74 -10.69 -14.74
CA PRO A 50 3.91 -9.87 -14.41
C PRO A 50 3.63 -8.82 -13.32
N ILE A 51 2.39 -8.34 -13.24
CA ILE A 51 1.96 -7.39 -12.21
C ILE A 51 2.00 -8.04 -10.82
N VAL A 52 1.64 -9.33 -10.71
CA VAL A 52 1.68 -10.05 -9.43
C VAL A 52 3.12 -10.15 -8.92
N ARG A 53 4.10 -10.43 -9.79
CA ARG A 53 5.51 -10.41 -9.41
C ARG A 53 5.95 -9.03 -8.92
N LYS A 54 5.50 -7.96 -9.59
CA LYS A 54 5.80 -6.58 -9.15
C LYS A 54 5.14 -6.27 -7.80
N ALA A 55 3.92 -6.76 -7.59
CA ALA A 55 3.16 -6.59 -6.36
C ALA A 55 3.83 -7.22 -5.14
N GLU A 56 4.67 -8.25 -5.30
CA GLU A 56 5.45 -8.81 -4.19
C GLU A 56 6.33 -7.76 -3.48
N SER A 57 6.96 -6.87 -4.25
CA SER A 57 7.77 -5.79 -3.67
C SER A 57 6.93 -4.78 -2.89
N TRP A 58 5.73 -4.45 -3.39
CA TRP A 58 4.79 -3.57 -2.70
C TRP A 58 4.23 -4.24 -1.46
N ARG A 59 3.89 -5.53 -1.52
CA ARG A 59 3.45 -6.32 -0.38
C ARG A 59 4.48 -6.34 0.74
N LYS A 60 5.76 -6.56 0.42
CA LYS A 60 6.84 -6.48 1.41
C LYS A 60 6.91 -5.10 2.08
N ASP A 61 6.79 -4.01 1.30
CA ASP A 61 6.74 -2.64 1.84
C ASP A 61 5.54 -2.45 2.79
N ILE A 62 4.37 -2.97 2.40
CA ILE A 62 3.13 -2.89 3.20
C ILE A 62 3.25 -3.71 4.49
N GLU A 63 3.69 -4.96 4.40
CA GLU A 63 3.79 -5.90 5.52
C GLU A 63 4.84 -5.45 6.54
N ASN A 64 5.97 -4.88 6.08
CA ASN A 64 6.96 -4.27 6.97
C ASN A 64 6.44 -3.03 7.72
N HIS A 65 5.37 -2.40 7.21
CA HIS A 65 4.76 -1.20 7.78
C HIS A 65 3.25 -1.40 8.03
N GLU A 66 2.84 -2.61 8.41
CA GLU A 66 1.42 -2.96 8.56
C GLU A 66 0.67 -2.03 9.55
N SER A 67 1.40 -1.44 10.51
CA SER A 67 0.87 -0.43 11.44
C SER A 67 0.23 0.78 10.74
N ILE A 68 0.66 1.11 9.51
CA ILE A 68 0.04 2.16 8.69
C ILE A 68 -1.38 1.76 8.29
N LEU A 69 -1.63 0.50 7.93
CA LEU A 69 -2.99 0.00 7.64
C LEU A 69 -3.90 0.19 8.85
N ARG A 70 -3.42 -0.20 10.04
CA ARG A 70 -4.14 -0.01 11.31
C ARG A 70 -4.45 1.47 11.57
N ARG A 71 -3.47 2.36 11.34
CA ARG A 71 -3.62 3.80 11.52
C ARG A 71 -4.66 4.40 10.58
N ILE A 72 -4.61 4.09 9.29
CA ILE A 72 -5.56 4.65 8.31
C ILE A 72 -6.99 4.15 8.54
N VAL A 73 -7.15 2.91 9.04
CA VAL A 73 -8.46 2.37 9.42
C VAL A 73 -9.02 3.09 10.65
N ARG A 74 -8.25 3.18 11.72
CA ARG A 74 -8.67 3.86 12.97
C ARG A 74 -8.96 5.35 12.80
N SER A 75 -8.30 6.01 11.84
CA SER A 75 -8.63 7.41 11.52
C SER A 75 -9.97 7.60 10.78
N ARG A 76 -10.62 6.52 10.34
CA ARG A 76 -11.89 6.54 9.58
C ARG A 76 -13.04 5.83 10.27
N PHE A 77 -12.73 4.91 11.18
CA PHE A 77 -13.67 4.07 11.92
C PHE A 77 -13.24 4.02 13.40
N ASP A 78 -14.19 4.10 14.33
CA ASP A 78 -13.93 3.91 15.77
C ASP A 78 -13.71 2.42 16.07
N VAL A 79 -12.50 1.93 15.82
CA VAL A 79 -12.14 0.52 15.98
C VAL A 79 -11.27 0.33 17.22
N LYS A 80 -11.84 -0.35 18.22
CA LYS A 80 -11.19 -0.63 19.51
C LYS A 80 -10.53 -2.01 19.57
N THR A 81 -10.87 -2.90 18.65
CA THR A 81 -10.30 -4.24 18.56
C THR A 81 -8.90 -4.24 17.95
N PRO A 82 -8.11 -5.30 18.19
CA PRO A 82 -6.91 -5.56 17.40
C PRO A 82 -7.24 -5.66 15.91
N LEU A 83 -6.35 -5.13 15.06
CA LEU A 83 -6.50 -5.16 13.61
C LEU A 83 -5.30 -5.90 13.01
N GLU A 84 -5.46 -7.17 12.67
CA GLU A 84 -4.44 -7.99 12.02
C GLU A 84 -4.77 -8.15 10.54
N PHE A 85 -3.95 -7.55 9.67
CA PHE A 85 -4.24 -7.49 8.24
C PHE A 85 -3.63 -8.66 7.48
N ASN A 86 -4.48 -9.32 6.69
CA ASN A 86 -4.08 -10.37 5.77
C ASN A 86 -4.17 -9.88 4.34
N TYR A 87 -3.16 -10.20 3.53
CA TYR A 87 -3.23 -10.00 2.08
C TYR A 87 -4.31 -10.92 1.50
N MET A 88 -5.19 -10.34 0.67
CA MET A 88 -6.28 -11.09 0.04
C MET A 88 -5.96 -11.37 -1.43
N TYR A 89 -5.72 -10.31 -2.20
CA TYR A 89 -5.42 -10.44 -3.64
C TYR A 89 -4.74 -9.19 -4.20
N THR A 90 -4.21 -9.37 -5.42
CA THR A 90 -3.80 -8.31 -6.33
C THR A 90 -4.74 -8.35 -7.53
N ALA A 91 -5.24 -7.20 -7.94
CA ALA A 91 -6.14 -7.05 -9.08
C ALA A 91 -5.63 -5.96 -10.03
N LEU A 92 -6.13 -5.99 -11.27
CA LEU A 92 -5.90 -4.97 -12.27
C LEU A 92 -7.17 -4.15 -12.48
N ASP A 93 -7.04 -2.84 -12.45
CA ASP A 93 -8.01 -1.90 -12.98
C ASP A 93 -7.47 -1.36 -14.32
N SER A 94 -7.93 -1.98 -15.41
CA SER A 94 -7.48 -1.64 -16.76
C SER A 94 -7.91 -0.23 -17.17
N ALA A 95 -9.10 0.23 -16.73
CA ALA A 95 -9.61 1.55 -17.08
C ALA A 95 -8.77 2.67 -16.46
N ARG A 96 -8.27 2.44 -15.24
CA ARG A 96 -7.41 3.42 -14.52
C ARG A 96 -5.92 3.17 -14.73
N ASN A 97 -5.56 2.12 -15.46
CA ASN A 97 -4.19 1.63 -15.62
C ASN A 97 -3.48 1.54 -14.26
N ALA A 98 -4.08 0.75 -13.36
CA ALA A 98 -3.63 0.65 -11.98
C ALA A 98 -3.69 -0.81 -11.48
N ALA A 99 -2.73 -1.17 -10.62
CA ALA A 99 -2.82 -2.38 -9.83
C ALA A 99 -3.44 -2.05 -8.48
N VAL A 100 -4.30 -2.92 -7.97
CA VAL A 100 -4.98 -2.76 -6.69
C VAL A 100 -4.60 -3.95 -5.80
N ILE A 101 -4.06 -3.67 -4.62
CA ILE A 101 -3.79 -4.70 -3.61
C ILE A 101 -4.83 -4.55 -2.50
N ARG A 102 -5.50 -5.67 -2.16
CA ARG A 102 -6.46 -5.71 -1.05
C ARG A 102 -5.85 -6.41 0.17
N TYR A 103 -5.95 -5.74 1.30
CA TYR A 103 -5.78 -6.32 2.63
C TYR A 103 -7.11 -6.32 3.38
N PHE A 104 -7.30 -7.31 4.25
CA PHE A 104 -8.50 -7.43 5.07
C PHE A 104 -8.12 -7.84 6.50
N THR A 105 -8.85 -7.30 7.47
CA THR A 105 -8.77 -7.72 8.87
C THR A 105 -10.17 -8.04 9.39
N PHE A 106 -10.28 -9.17 10.09
CA PHE A 106 -11.54 -9.67 10.60
C PHE A 106 -11.95 -8.92 11.88
N ASN A 107 -13.24 -8.66 12.04
CA ASN A 107 -13.79 -8.19 13.30
C ASN A 107 -14.02 -9.41 14.22
N PRO A 108 -13.30 -9.56 15.35
CA PRO A 108 -13.41 -10.74 16.21
C PRO A 108 -14.77 -10.91 16.89
N LYS A 109 -15.61 -9.86 16.89
CA LYS A 109 -16.99 -9.91 17.39
C LYS A 109 -17.92 -9.34 16.31
N PRO A 110 -18.18 -10.11 15.25
CA PRO A 110 -18.97 -9.62 14.13
C PRO A 110 -20.45 -9.64 14.51
N GLU A 111 -21.07 -8.46 14.56
CA GLU A 111 -22.53 -8.31 14.72
C GLU A 111 -23.17 -7.87 13.40
N GLU A 112 -22.67 -6.78 12.81
CA GLU A 112 -23.09 -6.28 11.49
C GLU A 112 -21.93 -6.19 10.49
N ILE A 113 -20.69 -6.12 11.00
CA ILE A 113 -19.48 -5.89 10.22
C ILE A 113 -18.57 -7.11 10.37
N ALA A 114 -18.28 -7.77 9.25
CA ALA A 114 -17.36 -8.89 9.13
C ALA A 114 -15.90 -8.46 9.38
N GLY A 115 -15.56 -7.23 9.01
CA GLY A 115 -14.23 -6.68 9.21
C GLY A 115 -13.99 -5.39 8.43
N TRP A 116 -12.71 -5.06 8.25
CA TRP A 116 -12.29 -3.87 7.52
C TRP A 116 -11.32 -4.24 6.41
N GLU A 117 -11.51 -3.62 5.25
CA GLU A 117 -10.61 -3.76 4.11
C GLU A 117 -9.84 -2.48 3.85
N VAL A 118 -8.64 -2.65 3.30
CA VAL A 118 -7.84 -1.59 2.71
C VAL A 118 -7.51 -1.99 1.28
N LEU A 119 -7.90 -1.16 0.31
CA LEU A 119 -7.45 -1.27 -1.07
C LEU A 119 -6.39 -0.21 -1.34
N LEU A 120 -5.19 -0.64 -1.72
CA LEU A 120 -4.05 0.20 -2.07
C LEU A 120 -3.89 0.24 -3.58
N VAL A 121 -3.85 1.45 -4.16
CA VAL A 121 -3.91 1.64 -5.61
C VAL A 121 -2.57 2.14 -6.13
N TYR A 122 -1.94 1.34 -6.98
CA TYR A 122 -0.63 1.59 -7.56
C TYR A 122 -0.77 1.94 -9.04
N LYS A 123 -0.31 3.14 -9.44
CA LYS A 123 -0.34 3.57 -10.84
C LYS A 123 0.66 2.78 -11.68
N LEU A 124 0.19 2.15 -12.75
CA LEU A 124 1.04 1.44 -13.70
C LEU A 124 1.54 2.38 -14.83
N PRO A 125 2.70 2.05 -15.46
CA PRO A 125 3.58 0.92 -15.16
C PRO A 125 4.55 1.19 -14.01
N ARG A 126 4.69 2.45 -13.55
CA ARG A 126 5.74 2.85 -12.59
C ARG A 126 5.62 2.15 -11.24
N GLY A 127 4.41 1.91 -10.76
CA GLY A 127 4.16 1.28 -9.47
C GLY A 127 4.15 2.25 -8.31
N ASN A 128 3.70 3.48 -8.55
CA ASN A 128 3.61 4.50 -7.51
C ASN A 128 2.29 4.36 -6.77
N LEU A 129 2.30 4.29 -5.44
CA LEU A 129 1.08 4.36 -4.63
C LEU A 129 0.45 5.75 -4.80
N ILE A 130 -0.78 5.80 -5.32
CA ILE A 130 -1.47 7.06 -5.67
C ILE A 130 -2.70 7.33 -4.82
N GLU A 131 -3.30 6.31 -4.23
CA GLU A 131 -4.41 6.44 -3.30
C GLU A 131 -4.65 5.14 -2.53
N ALA A 132 -5.45 5.23 -1.47
CA ALA A 132 -5.99 4.08 -0.77
C ALA A 132 -7.47 4.28 -0.43
N PHE A 133 -8.18 3.18 -0.21
CA PHE A 133 -9.58 3.17 0.23
C PHE A 133 -9.72 2.26 1.43
N VAL A 134 -10.47 2.72 2.42
CA VAL A 134 -10.79 1.94 3.62
C VAL A 134 -12.29 1.80 3.73
N ALA A 135 -12.77 0.56 3.83
CA ALA A 135 -14.18 0.25 3.98
C ALA A 135 -14.43 -0.72 5.14
N ALA A 136 -15.59 -0.59 5.77
CA ALA A 136 -16.16 -1.64 6.61
C ALA A 136 -16.88 -2.62 5.68
N VAL A 137 -16.66 -3.91 5.88
CA VAL A 137 -17.29 -4.98 5.10
C VAL A 137 -18.43 -5.57 5.93
N PRO A 138 -19.69 -5.51 5.48
CA PRO A 138 -20.82 -6.06 6.22
C PRO A 138 -20.75 -7.59 6.30
N LEU A 139 -21.45 -8.18 7.26
CA LEU A 139 -21.82 -9.59 7.18
C LEU A 139 -22.89 -9.74 6.10
N GLU A 140 -22.68 -10.67 5.18
CA GLU A 140 -23.67 -11.03 4.14
C GLU A 140 -24.91 -11.68 4.74
#